data_AF-A0A413SCE7-F1
#
_entry.id   AF-A0A413SCE7-F1
#
_cell.length_a   1.000
_cell.length_b   1.000
_cell.length_c   1.000
_cell.angle_alpha   90.00
_cell.angle_beta   90.00
_cell.angle_gamma   90.00
#
_symmetry.space_group_name_H-M   'P 1'
#
loop_
_entity.id
_entity.type
_entity.pdbx_description
1 polymer ?
#
loop_
_entity_poly.entity_id
_entity_poly.type
_entity_poly.pdbx_seq_one_letter_code
_entity_poly.pdbx_strand_id
1 'polypeptide(L)'
;MTKEEEIRMINEKLDFYVMEASDEEFNTEEVRKLVKRLDELDPIPLPWKSDEEALKDFWDYCEERQREERIIADMKLLFRGKLVTKEPMV
;
A
#
# COMPACT_ATOMS: atom_id res chain seq x y z
N MET A 1 31.08 -5.57 19.56
CA MET A 1 30.07 -4.65 19.04
C MET A 1 28.72 -5.27 19.34
N THR A 2 27.87 -4.58 20.09
CA THR A 2 26.49 -5.05 20.32
C THR A 2 25.65 -4.77 19.08
N LYS A 3 24.52 -5.48 18.93
CA LYS A 3 23.60 -5.22 17.82
C LYS A 3 23.11 -3.76 17.81
N GLU A 4 22.80 -3.21 18.99
CA GLU A 4 22.35 -1.81 19.12
C GLU A 4 23.43 -0.80 18.71
N GLU A 5 24.70 -1.07 19.03
CA GLU A 5 25.82 -0.24 18.59
C GLU A 5 25.99 -0.26 17.06
N GLU A 6 25.87 -1.43 16.43
CA GLU A 6 25.97 -1.57 14.98
C GLU A 6 24.80 -0.86 14.28
N ILE A 7 23.57 -1.04 14.77
CA ILE A 7 22.37 -0.33 14.28
C ILE A 7 22.56 1.19 14.39
N ARG A 8 23.05 1.68 15.54
CA ARG A 8 23.31 3.11 15.74
C ARG A 8 24.32 3.65 14.73
N MET A 9 25.43 2.94 14.51
CA MET A 9 26.45 3.34 13.53
C MET A 9 25.93 3.34 12.10
N ILE A 10 25.09 2.35 11.75
CA ILE A 10 24.45 2.29 10.43
C ILE A 10 23.50 3.47 10.23
N ASN A 11 22.66 3.78 11.23
CA ASN A 11 21.72 4.90 11.17
C ASN A 11 22.44 6.24 11.06
N GLU A 12 23.48 6.48 11.85
CA GLU A 12 24.30 7.71 11.77
C GLU A 12 24.89 7.91 10.37
N LYS A 13 25.34 6.83 9.73
CA LYS A 13 25.88 6.88 8.38
C LYS A 13 24.80 7.09 7.31
N LEU A 14 23.62 6.49 7.48
CA LEU A 14 22.48 6.72 6.60
C LEU A 14 21.97 8.16 6.72
N ASP A 15 21.93 8.72 7.93
CA ASP A 15 21.57 10.11 8.18
C ASP A 15 22.53 11.06 7.46
N PHE A 16 23.85 10.80 7.48
CA PHE A 16 24.83 11.55 6.68
C PHE A 16 24.49 11.53 5.18
N TYR A 17 24.18 10.35 4.61
CA TYR A 17 23.81 10.24 3.19
C TYR A 17 22.51 10.95 2.83
N VAL A 18 21.60 11.14 3.79
CA VAL A 18 20.30 11.82 3.58
C VAL A 18 20.43 13.34 3.77
N MET A 19 21.26 13.78 4.72
CA MET A 19 21.28 15.16 5.19
C MET A 19 22.47 15.98 4.68
N GLU A 20 23.63 15.33 4.48
CA GLU A 20 24.92 16.04 4.30
C GLU A 20 25.65 15.67 3.01
N ALA A 21 25.48 14.44 2.49
CA ALA A 21 26.20 13.99 1.29
C ALA A 21 25.78 14.76 0.02
N SER A 22 26.75 15.17 -0.78
CA SER A 22 26.52 15.64 -2.15
C SER A 22 26.38 14.46 -3.12
N ASP A 23 25.93 14.73 -4.36
CA ASP A 23 25.79 13.70 -5.41
C ASP A 23 27.13 13.02 -5.74
N GLU A 24 28.27 13.71 -5.61
CA GLU A 24 29.60 13.11 -5.82
C GLU A 24 30.04 12.18 -4.68
N GLU A 25 29.60 12.47 -3.45
CA GLU A 25 29.92 11.68 -2.26
C GLU A 25 28.90 10.56 -2.02
N PHE A 26 27.75 10.61 -2.68
CA PHE A 26 26.68 9.63 -2.54
C PHE A 26 26.99 8.32 -3.27
N ASN A 27 27.23 7.25 -2.50
CA ASN A 27 27.46 5.91 -3.05
C ASN A 27 26.23 5.01 -2.85
N THR A 28 25.49 4.77 -3.94
CA THR A 28 24.29 3.94 -3.92
C THR A 28 24.55 2.49 -3.52
N GLU A 29 25.69 1.90 -3.88
CA GLU A 29 26.00 0.53 -3.48
C GLU A 29 26.26 0.41 -1.98
N GLU A 30 26.88 1.42 -1.40
CA GLU A 30 27.16 1.48 0.03
C GLU A 30 25.88 1.66 0.84
N VAL A 31 25.02 2.61 0.43
CA VAL A 31 23.69 2.80 1.03
C VAL A 31 22.87 1.50 0.95
N ARG A 32 22.87 0.81 -0.20
CA ARG A 32 22.15 -0.46 -0.35
C ARG A 32 22.66 -1.55 0.60
N LYS A 33 23.99 -1.63 0.82
CA LYS A 33 24.59 -2.57 1.78
C LYS A 33 24.21 -2.23 3.22
N LEU A 34 24.23 -0.94 3.59
CA LEU A 34 23.85 -0.45 4.92
C LEU A 34 22.39 -0.76 5.23
N VAL A 35 21.47 -0.44 4.31
CA VAL A 35 20.03 -0.72 4.48
C VAL A 35 19.77 -2.22 4.61
N LYS A 36 20.39 -3.05 3.76
CA LYS A 36 20.22 -4.50 3.86
C LYS A 36 20.72 -5.05 5.20
N ARG A 37 21.86 -4.53 5.70
CA ARG A 37 22.41 -4.93 6.99
C ARG A 37 21.52 -4.50 8.14
N LEU A 38 20.91 -3.31 8.05
CA LEU A 38 19.95 -2.82 9.03
C LEU A 38 18.71 -3.72 9.11
N ASP A 39 18.17 -4.14 7.95
CA ASP A 39 17.03 -5.05 7.85
C ASP A 39 17.30 -6.45 8.46
N GLU A 40 18.55 -6.94 8.36
CA GLU A 40 18.98 -8.18 9.02
C GLU A 40 19.13 -8.03 10.54
N LEU A 41 19.49 -6.84 11.03
CA LEU A 41 19.79 -6.57 12.44
C LEU A 41 18.54 -6.21 13.24
N ASP A 42 17.68 -5.37 12.66
CA ASP A 42 16.43 -4.88 13.23
C ASP A 42 15.34 -4.91 12.14
N PRO A 43 14.83 -6.10 11.81
CA PRO A 43 13.76 -6.23 10.84
C PRO A 43 12.55 -5.47 11.37
N ILE A 44 12.06 -4.50 10.59
CA ILE A 44 10.88 -3.75 10.98
C ILE A 44 9.72 -4.77 11.09
N PRO A 45 9.06 -4.87 12.26
CA PRO A 45 7.88 -5.71 12.37
C PRO A 45 6.81 -5.12 11.46
N LEU A 46 6.62 -5.75 10.29
CA LEU A 46 5.66 -5.27 9.32
C LEU A 46 4.26 -5.32 9.93
N PRO A 47 3.52 -4.19 9.98
CA PRO A 47 2.15 -4.15 10.50
C PRO A 47 1.13 -4.65 9.47
N TRP A 48 1.59 -5.19 8.35
CA TRP A 48 0.71 -5.63 7.28
C TRP A 48 0.54 -7.13 7.39
N LYS A 49 -0.73 -7.53 7.47
CA LYS A 49 -1.26 -8.76 6.88
C LYS A 49 -0.33 -9.21 5.75
N SER A 50 0.08 -10.49 5.76
CA SER A 50 0.95 -11.08 4.72
C SER A 50 0.52 -10.61 3.33
N ASP A 51 1.44 -10.54 2.36
CA ASP A 51 1.10 -10.20 0.97
C ASP A 51 -0.15 -10.94 0.47
N GLU A 52 -0.33 -12.21 0.89
CA GLU A 52 -1.53 -13.01 0.61
C GLU A 52 -2.82 -12.45 1.23
N GLU A 53 -2.74 -11.99 2.47
CA GLU A 53 -3.88 -11.47 3.22
C GLU A 53 -4.21 -10.02 2.79
N ALA A 54 -3.22 -9.20 2.45
CA ALA A 54 -3.43 -7.90 1.82
C ALA A 54 -4.08 -8.04 0.43
N LEU A 55 -3.66 -9.04 -0.37
CA LEU A 55 -4.28 -9.35 -1.66
C LEU A 55 -5.72 -9.84 -1.48
N LYS A 56 -5.98 -10.69 -0.47
CA LYS A 56 -7.33 -11.17 -0.17
C LYS A 56 -8.27 -10.00 0.18
N ASP A 57 -7.84 -9.10 1.08
CA ASP A 57 -8.65 -7.94 1.47
C ASP A 57 -8.96 -7.03 0.27
N PHE A 58 -8.00 -6.87 -0.65
CA PHE A 58 -8.21 -6.12 -1.89
C PHE A 58 -9.28 -6.75 -2.79
N TRP A 59 -9.24 -8.07 -2.99
CA TRP A 59 -10.23 -8.77 -3.82
C TRP A 59 -11.62 -8.77 -3.19
N ASP A 60 -11.72 -8.98 -1.87
CA ASP A 60 -12.98 -8.91 -1.13
C ASP A 60 -13.63 -7.52 -1.31
N TYR A 61 -12.83 -6.45 -1.20
CA TYR A 61 -13.29 -5.09 -1.46
C TYR A 61 -13.78 -4.89 -2.90
N CYS A 62 -13.05 -5.41 -3.89
CA CYS A 62 -13.46 -5.33 -5.29
C CYS A 62 -14.79 -6.06 -5.55
N GLU A 63 -14.99 -7.25 -4.99
CA GLU A 63 -16.24 -8.00 -5.13
C GLU A 63 -17.43 -7.27 -4.51
N GLU A 64 -17.25 -6.70 -3.32
CA GLU A 64 -18.28 -5.94 -2.62
C GLU A 64 -18.70 -4.70 -3.42
N ARG A 65 -17.72 -3.93 -3.91
CA ARG A 65 -17.97 -2.76 -4.77
C ARG A 65 -18.71 -3.11 -6.06
N GLN A 66 -18.32 -4.19 -6.73
CA GLN A 66 -19.04 -4.66 -7.92
C GLN A 66 -20.48 -5.06 -7.61
N ARG A 67 -20.73 -5.68 -6.44
CA ARG A 67 -22.08 -6.05 -6.01
C ARG A 67 -22.96 -4.83 -5.78
N GLU A 68 -22.44 -3.81 -5.11
CA GLU A 68 -23.16 -2.55 -4.90
C GLU A 68 -23.52 -1.87 -6.23
N GLU A 69 -22.57 -1.83 -7.17
CA GLU A 69 -22.80 -1.22 -8.49
C GLU A 69 -23.87 -1.97 -9.30
N ARG A 70 -23.89 -3.31 -9.23
CA ARG A 70 -24.97 -4.11 -9.82
C ARG A 70 -26.33 -3.76 -9.21
N ILE A 71 -26.42 -3.68 -7.89
CA ILE A 71 -27.68 -3.32 -7.20
C ILE A 71 -28.15 -1.91 -7.63
N ILE A 72 -27.25 -0.95 -7.72
CA ILE A 72 -27.58 0.42 -8.16
C ILE A 72 -28.01 0.44 -9.64
N ALA A 73 -27.34 -0.31 -10.50
CA ALA A 73 -27.71 -0.43 -11.91
C ALA A 73 -29.09 -1.09 -12.09
N ASP A 74 -29.36 -2.18 -11.36
CA ASP A 74 -30.63 -2.90 -11.37
C ASP A 74 -31.77 -2.02 -10.85
N MET A 75 -31.54 -1.29 -9.75
CA MET A 75 -32.50 -0.30 -9.25
C MET A 75 -32.79 0.78 -10.29
N LYS A 76 -31.75 1.36 -10.92
CA LYS A 76 -31.92 2.36 -12.00
C LYS A 76 -32.73 1.80 -13.18
N LEU A 77 -32.52 0.54 -13.56
CA LEU A 77 -33.27 -0.14 -14.62
C LEU A 77 -34.75 -0.30 -14.24
N LEU A 78 -35.03 -0.77 -13.02
CA LEU A 78 -36.39 -0.95 -12.49
C LEU A 78 -37.15 0.39 -12.38
N PHE A 79 -36.48 1.46 -11.96
CA PHE A 79 -37.08 2.80 -11.90
C PHE A 79 -37.34 3.39 -13.30
N ARG A 80 -36.43 3.20 -14.26
CA ARG A 80 -36.67 3.59 -15.66
C ARG A 80 -37.85 2.82 -16.27
N GLY A 81 -37.95 1.51 -16.07
CA GLY A 81 -39.07 0.70 -16.56
C GLY A 81 -40.43 1.08 -15.95
N LYS A 82 -40.46 1.50 -14.67
CA LYS A 82 -41.68 1.97 -14.00
C LYS A 82 -42.15 3.35 -14.46
N LEU A 83 -41.25 4.22 -14.93
CA LEU A 83 -41.63 5.54 -15.48
C LEU A 83 -42.19 5.42 -16.90
N VAL A 84 -41.72 4.45 -17.69
CA VAL A 84 -42.22 4.20 -19.06
C VAL A 84 -43.61 3.52 -19.06
N THR A 85 -44.01 2.86 -17.98
CA THR A 85 -45.32 2.18 -17.87
C THR A 85 -46.43 3.05 -17.24
N LYS A 86 -46.16 4.33 -16.97
CA LYS A 86 -47.13 5.30 -16.44
C LYS A 86 -47.54 6.38 -17.45
N GLU A 87 -47.59 6.06 -18.75
CA GLU A 87 -48.41 6.84 -19.67
C GLU A 87 -49.89 6.50 -19.43
N PRO A 88 -50.76 7.49 -19.16
CA PRO A 88 -52.18 7.22 -18.97
C PRO A 88 -52.81 6.85 -20.31
N MET A 89 -53.46 5.68 -20.38
CA MET A 89 -54.52 5.47 -21.35
C MET A 89 -55.71 6.34 -20.92
N VAL A 90 -55.92 7.40 -21.70
CA VAL A 90 -57.11 8.27 -21.81
C VAL A 90 -57.34 9.26 -20.68
#